data_AF-A0A975F8V1-F1
#
_entry.id   AF-A0A975F8V1-F1
#
_cell.length_a   1.000
_cell.length_b   1.000
_cell.length_c   1.000
_cell.angle_alpha   90.00
_cell.angle_beta   90.00
_cell.angle_gamma   90.00
#
_symmetry.space_group_name_H-M   'P 1'
#
loop_
_entity.id
_entity.type
_entity.pdbx_description
1 polymer ?
#
loop_
_entity_poly.entity_id
_entity_poly.type
_entity_poly.pdbx_seq_one_letter_code
_entity_poly.pdbx_strand_id
1 'polypeptide(L)' 'MSSQVTPDFLQQLQPEQLKTAAARRFADFCLQDFPDRQKTDGFEPHVYADAASLVVARLEATRYSDTLA' A
#
# COMPACT_ATOMS: atom_id res chain seq x y z
N MET A 1 23.57 -14.13 -5.13
CA MET A 1 22.81 -14.00 -3.87
C MET A 1 21.56 -13.21 -4.21
N SER A 2 20.42 -13.89 -4.37
CA SER A 2 19.17 -13.26 -4.78
C SER A 2 18.59 -12.56 -3.56
N SER A 3 18.73 -11.25 -3.49
CA SER A 3 18.17 -10.44 -2.41
C SER A 3 16.66 -10.66 -2.37
N GLN A 4 16.19 -11.38 -1.35
CA GLN A 4 14.79 -11.44 -0.96
C GLN A 4 14.39 -10.08 -0.41
N VAL A 5 14.32 -9.08 -1.29
CA VAL A 5 13.69 -7.80 -0.97
C VAL A 5 12.19 -8.04 -1.14
N THR A 6 11.57 -8.64 -0.13
CA THR A 6 10.16 -8.31 0.12
C THR A 6 10.13 -6.78 0.14
N PRO A 7 9.34 -6.09 -0.68
CA PRO A 7 9.41 -4.64 -0.75
C PRO A 7 9.14 -4.09 0.65
N ASP A 8 10.14 -3.40 1.22
CA ASP A 8 10.08 -2.76 2.55
C ASP A 8 8.75 -2.05 2.80
N PHE A 9 8.15 -1.52 1.74
CA PHE A 9 6.86 -0.86 1.74
C PHE A 9 5.70 -1.68 2.34
N LEU A 10 5.59 -2.99 2.11
CA LEU A 10 4.49 -3.78 2.68
C LEU A 10 4.67 -4.03 4.18
N GLN A 11 5.91 -4.03 4.66
CA GLN A 11 6.20 -4.02 6.10
C GLN A 11 6.00 -2.62 6.71
N GLN A 12 6.08 -1.57 5.90
CA GLN A 12 5.86 -0.17 6.29
C GLN A 12 4.41 0.30 6.16
N LEU A 13 3.57 -0.42 5.40
CA LEU A 13 2.12 -0.23 5.42
C LEU A 13 1.64 -0.60 6.81
N GLN A 14 1.55 0.41 7.67
CA GLN A 14 1.00 0.32 9.01
C GLN A 14 -0.38 0.99 8.97
N PRO A 15 -1.47 0.24 8.70
CA PRO A 15 -2.81 0.81 8.60
C PRO A 15 -3.16 1.65 9.84
N GLU A 16 -2.71 1.23 11.01
CA GLU A 16 -2.97 1.93 12.28
C GLU A 16 -2.41 3.37 12.32
N GLN A 17 -1.38 3.68 11.53
CA GLN A 17 -0.80 5.01 11.43
C GLN A 17 -1.47 5.91 10.38
N LEU A 18 -2.29 5.33 9.50
CA LEU A 18 -2.99 6.06 8.45
C LEU A 18 -4.19 6.82 9.03
N LYS A 19 -4.40 8.03 8.56
CA LYS A 19 -5.36 8.99 9.12
C LYS A 19 -6.77 8.77 8.60
N THR A 20 -6.94 8.38 7.34
CA THR A 20 -8.26 8.22 6.72
C THR A 20 -8.71 6.76 6.74
N ALA A 21 -10.03 6.57 6.91
CA ALA A 21 -10.60 5.22 6.89
C ALA A 21 -10.41 4.53 5.52
N ALA A 22 -10.40 5.31 4.43
CA ALA A 22 -10.18 4.79 3.09
C ALA A 22 -8.73 4.29 2.92
N ALA A 23 -7.74 5.06 3.35
CA ALA A 23 -6.34 4.65 3.29
C ALA A 23 -6.08 3.39 4.13
N ARG A 24 -6.67 3.31 5.34
CA ARG A 24 -6.61 2.12 6.21
C ARG A 24 -7.13 0.87 5.52
N ARG A 25 -8.36 0.93 5.00
CA ARG A 25 -8.99 -0.21 4.33
C ARG A 25 -8.23 -0.66 3.08
N PHE A 26 -7.66 0.29 2.33
CA PHE A 26 -6.84 -0.03 1.17
C PHE A 26 -5.52 -0.71 1.58
N ALA A 27 -4.86 -0.20 2.62
CA ALA A 27 -3.65 -0.83 3.16
C ALA A 27 -3.93 -2.27 3.65
N ASP A 28 -5.03 -2.48 4.39
CA ASP A 28 -5.46 -3.82 4.83
C ASP A 28 -5.68 -4.77 3.64
N PHE A 29 -6.33 -4.29 2.58
CA PHE A 29 -6.53 -5.06 1.35
C PHE A 29 -5.19 -5.46 0.73
N CYS A 30 -4.25 -4.53 0.58
CA CYS A 30 -2.93 -4.83 0.02
C CYS A 30 -2.17 -5.87 0.84
N LEU A 31 -2.22 -5.79 2.18
CA LEU A 31 -1.57 -6.75 3.06
C LEU A 31 -2.17 -8.16 2.95
N GLN A 32 -3.47 -8.27 2.71
CA GLN A 32 -4.17 -9.55 2.53
C GLN A 32 -3.98 -10.14 1.13
N ASP A 33 -3.96 -9.32 0.09
CA ASP A 33 -3.89 -9.76 -1.31
C ASP A 33 -2.44 -10.11 -1.74
N PHE A 34 -1.43 -9.40 -1.21
CA PHE A 34 -0.04 -9.58 -1.60
C PHE A 34 0.51 -11.02 -1.48
N PRO A 35 0.27 -11.77 -0.39
CA PRO A 35 0.77 -13.15 -0.24
C PRO A 35 0.32 -14.11 -1.34
N ASP A 36 -0.85 -13.85 -1.92
CA ASP A 36 -1.41 -14.65 -3.01
C ASP A 36 -0.97 -14.14 -4.38
N ARG A 37 -0.90 -12.82 -4.57
CA ARG A 37 -0.45 -12.23 -5.84
C ARG A 37 1.02 -12.47 -6.15
N GLN A 38 1.89 -12.49 -5.14
CA GLN A 38 3.33 -12.70 -5.32
C GLN A 38 3.70 -14.05 -5.95
N LYS A 39 2.77 -15.01 -5.98
CA LYS A 39 2.95 -16.33 -6.60
C LYS A 39 2.59 -16.35 -8.09
N THR A 40 2.05 -15.25 -8.62
CA THR A 40 1.60 -15.15 -10.02
C THR A 40 2.79 -14.89 -10.93
N ASP A 41 2.83 -15.56 -12.08
CA ASP A 41 3.88 -15.32 -13.07
C ASP A 41 3.82 -13.88 -13.61
N GLY A 42 5.00 -13.26 -13.76
CA GLY A 42 5.12 -11.84 -14.14
C GLY A 42 4.72 -10.83 -13.05
N PHE A 43 4.44 -11.25 -11.82
CA PHE A 43 4.20 -10.30 -10.72
C PHE A 43 5.51 -9.63 -10.31
N GLU A 44 5.49 -8.29 -10.28
CA GLU A 44 6.63 -7.48 -9.86
C GLU A 44 6.34 -6.82 -8.50
N PRO A 45 6.89 -7.34 -7.38
CA PRO A 45 6.57 -6.86 -6.04
C PRO A 45 6.86 -5.38 -5.82
N HIS A 46 7.92 -4.87 -6.46
CA HIS A 46 8.32 -3.47 -6.36
C HIS A 46 7.31 -2.53 -7.04
N VAL A 47 6.80 -2.90 -8.23
CA VAL A 47 5.75 -2.15 -8.94
C VAL A 47 4.46 -2.12 -8.13
N TYR A 48 4.08 -3.26 -7.54
CA TYR A 48 2.90 -3.34 -6.66
C TYR A 48 3.03 -2.40 -5.46
N ALA A 49 4.19 -2.41 -4.80
CA ALA A 49 4.48 -1.56 -3.66
C ALA A 49 4.40 -0.07 -4.02
N ASP A 50 5.04 0.34 -5.13
CA ASP A 50 5.02 1.73 -5.59
C ASP A 50 3.58 2.20 -5.91
N ALA A 51 2.81 1.36 -6.60
CA ALA A 51 1.41 1.66 -6.91
C ALA A 51 0.56 1.80 -5.64
N ALA A 52 0.71 0.88 -4.68
CA ALA A 52 -0.01 0.93 -3.42
C ALA A 52 0.36 2.19 -2.59
N SER A 53 1.64 2.59 -2.61
CA SER A 53 2.13 3.83 -1.97
C SER A 53 1.45 5.07 -2.53
N LEU A 54 1.37 5.20 -3.86
CA LEU A 54 0.71 6.32 -4.53
C LEU A 54 -0.77 6.42 -4.14
N VAL A 55 -1.47 5.29 -4.10
CA VAL A 55 -2.90 5.27 -3.73
C VAL A 55 -3.09 5.67 -2.27
N VAL A 56 -2.31 5.11 -1.33
CA VAL A 56 -2.38 5.48 0.08
C VAL A 56 -2.09 6.97 0.27
N ALA A 57 -1.03 7.49 -0.36
CA ALA A 57 -0.69 8.90 -0.28
C ALA A 57 -1.84 9.80 -0.77
N ARG A 58 -2.54 9.39 -1.85
CA ARG A 58 -3.68 10.14 -2.36
C ARG A 58 -4.89 10.10 -1.42
N LEU A 59 -5.19 8.93 -0.85
CA LEU A 59 -6.28 8.75 0.11
C LEU A 59 -6.03 9.46 1.45
N GLU A 60 -4.76 9.67 1.83
CA GLU A 60 -4.39 10.49 2.98
C GLU A 60 -4.50 11.99 2.66
N ALA A 61 -4.13 12.38 1.44
CA ALA A 61 -4.20 13.76 0.98
C ALA A 61 -5.63 14.30 0.86
N THR A 62 -6.63 13.45 0.54
CA THR A 62 -8.05 13.87 0.49
C THR A 62 -8.57 14.37 1.84
N ARG A 63 -7.96 13.99 2.96
CA ARG A 63 -8.26 14.56 4.28
C ARG A 63 -8.06 16.08 4.34
N TYR A 64 -7.14 16.62 3.55
CA TYR A 64 -6.83 18.05 3.52
C TYR A 64 -7.73 18.85 2.58
N SER A 65 -8.45 18.18 1.67
CA SER A 65 -9.35 18.84 0.72
C SER A 65 -10.72 19.16 1.31
N ASP A 66 -11.16 18.43 2.34
CA ASP A 66 -12.44 18.68 3.03
C ASP A 66 -12.41 19.87 4.01
N THR A 67 -11.23 20.43 4.33
CA THR A 67 -11.12 21.58 5.26
C THR A 67 -11.32 22.94 4.55
N LEU A 68 -11.57 22.96 3.24
CA LEU A 68 -11.73 24.17 2.43
C LEU A 68 -13.09 24.30 1.74
N ALA A 69 -14.08 23.48 2.11
CA ALA A 69 -15.44 23.54 1.58
C ALA A 69 -16.41 24.20 2.58
#